data_AF-A0A7C1ZRW4-F1
#
_entry.id   AF-A0A7C1ZRW4-F1
#
_cell.length_a   1.000
_cell.length_b   1.000
_cell.length_c   1.000
_cell.angle_alpha   90.00
_cell.angle_beta   90.00
_cell.angle_gamma   90.00
#
_symmetry.space_group_name_H-M   'P 1'
#
loop_
_entity.id
_entity.type
_entity.pdbx_description
1 polymer ?
#
loop_
_entity_poly.entity_id
_entity_poly.type
_entity_poly.pdbx_seq_one_letter_code
_entity_poly.pdbx_strand_id
1 'polypeptide(L)' 'GIRGTVVKAVVVLAKGYKPSEALTKELQEHVKKTTAPYKYPRIIEYVDELPKTISGKILRRKLRKS' A
#
# COMPACT_ATOMS: atom_id res chain seq x y z
N GLY A 1 -8.51 -14.33 -19.11
CA GLY A 1 -8.40 -14.84 -17.72
C GLY A 1 -7.06 -14.37 -17.18
N ILE A 2 -6.89 -13.95 -15.92
CA ILE A 2 -7.60 -14.19 -14.67
C ILE A 2 -7.91 -12.81 -14.06
N ARG A 3 -9.19 -12.46 -13.83
CA ARG A 3 -9.55 -11.28 -13.02
C ARG A 3 -9.39 -11.66 -11.54
N GLY A 4 -8.15 -11.83 -11.11
CA GLY A 4 -7.82 -12.10 -9.72
C GLY A 4 -7.76 -10.81 -8.91
N THR A 5 -8.29 -10.82 -7.69
CA THR A 5 -8.05 -9.74 -6.74
C THR A 5 -6.60 -9.80 -6.26
N VAL A 6 -5.87 -8.71 -6.44
CA VAL A 6 -4.49 -8.56 -5.98
C VAL A 6 -4.47 -7.68 -4.73
N VAL A 7 -3.61 -8.02 -3.76
CA VAL A 7 -3.39 -7.18 -2.57
C VAL A 7 -2.54 -5.97 -2.97
N LYS A 8 -3.08 -4.77 -2.76
CA LYS A 8 -2.43 -3.47 -2.95
C LYS A 8 -2.26 -2.79 -1.59
N ALA A 9 -1.08 -2.25 -1.32
CA ALA A 9 -0.82 -1.38 -0.18
C ALA A 9 -0.70 0.07 -0.66
N VAL A 10 -1.42 0.98 -0.01
CA VAL A 10 -1.29 2.43 -0.23
C VAL A 10 -0.51 3.01 0.94
N VAL A 11 0.63 3.62 0.66
CA VAL A 11 1.64 4.00 1.65
C VAL A 11 1.91 5.49 1.56
N VAL A 12 1.80 6.18 2.70
CA VAL A 12 2.34 7.53 2.87
C VAL A 12 3.72 7.39 3.50
N LEU A 13 4.74 7.95 2.87
CA LEU A 13 6.11 7.88 3.37
C LEU A 13 6.33 8.90 4.49
N ALA A 14 7.18 8.52 5.44
CA ALA A 14 7.68 9.47 6.42
C ALA A 14 8.55 10.54 5.75
N LYS A 15 8.66 11.71 6.39
CA LYS A 15 9.47 12.83 5.88
C LYS A 15 10.91 12.38 5.64
N GLY A 16 11.47 12.72 4.48
CA GLY A 16 12.84 12.38 4.09
C GLY A 16 12.97 11.08 3.30
N TYR A 17 11.92 10.25 3.23
CA TYR A 17 11.89 9.08 2.36
C TYR A 17 11.36 9.44 0.97
N LYS A 18 11.89 8.77 -0.05
CA LYS A 18 11.41 8.87 -1.43
C LYS A 18 11.00 7.50 -1.95
N PRO A 19 9.94 7.42 -2.77
CA PRO A 19 9.59 6.18 -3.47
C PRO A 19 10.78 5.67 -4.27
N SER A 20 11.06 4.36 -4.16
CA SER A 20 12.05 3.70 -4.98
C SER A 20 11.71 2.22 -5.13
N GLU A 21 12.27 1.58 -6.16
CA GLU A 21 12.12 0.14 -6.35
C GLU A 21 12.74 -0.65 -5.19
N ALA A 22 13.88 -0.17 -4.66
CA ALA A 22 14.54 -0.76 -3.50
C ALA A 22 13.62 -0.73 -2.27
N LEU A 23 13.03 0.43 -1.97
CA LEU A 23 12.08 0.57 -0.85
C LEU A 23 10.82 -0.27 -1.06
N THR A 24 10.34 -0.37 -2.31
CA THR A 24 9.20 -1.23 -2.64
C THR A 24 9.50 -2.68 -2.31
N LYS A 25 10.67 -3.20 -2.72
CA LYS A 25 11.10 -4.57 -2.41
C LYS A 25 11.27 -4.78 -0.91
N GLU A 26 11.90 -3.84 -0.22
CA GLU A 26 12.09 -3.90 1.23
C GLU A 26 10.75 -4.02 1.97
N LEU A 27 9.77 -3.17 1.64
CA LEU A 27 8.44 -3.22 2.24
C LEU A 27 7.71 -4.54 1.93
N GLN A 28 7.79 -5.02 0.69
CA GLN A 28 7.19 -6.32 0.32
C GLN A 28 7.82 -7.48 1.08
N GLU A 29 9.15 -7.50 1.20
CA GLU A 29 9.89 -8.52 1.95
C GLU A 29 9.58 -8.47 3.44
N HIS A 30 9.50 -7.27 4.02
CA HIS A 30 9.11 -7.09 5.40
C HIS A 30 7.73 -7.70 5.68
N VAL A 31 6.73 -7.43 4.83
CA VAL A 31 5.39 -8.01 4.99
C VAL A 31 5.39 -9.52 4.77
N LYS A 32 6.16 -10.03 3.80
CA LYS A 32 6.31 -11.49 3.59
C LYS A 32 6.90 -12.21 4.81
N LYS A 33 7.85 -11.57 5.50
CA LYS A 33 8.50 -12.15 6.71
C LYS A 33 7.63 -12.06 7.96
N THR A 34 6.80 -11.02 8.07
CA THR A 34 5.98 -10.73 9.26
C THR A 34 4.56 -11.28 9.19
N THR A 35 4.10 -11.67 8.01
CA THR A 35 2.71 -12.12 7.79
C THR A 35 2.64 -13.37 6.93
N ALA A 36 1.44 -13.97 6.84
CA ALA A 36 1.22 -15.14 6.01
C ALA A 36 1.48 -14.82 4.50
N PRO A 37 2.08 -15.74 3.72
CA PRO A 37 2.47 -15.50 2.33
C PRO A 37 1.37 -15.08 1.35
N TYR A 38 0.10 -15.20 1.69
CA TYR A 38 -1.00 -14.71 0.83
C TYR A 38 -1.40 -13.26 1.13
N LYS A 39 -0.93 -12.67 2.23
CA LYS A 39 -1.27 -11.31 2.67
C LYS A 39 -0.30 -10.24 2.15
N TYR A 40 0.85 -10.62 1.58
CA TYR A 40 1.81 -9.62 1.12
C TYR A 40 1.25 -8.81 -0.06
N PRO A 41 1.47 -7.49 -0.09
CA PRO A 41 1.03 -6.65 -1.18
C PRO A 41 1.89 -6.92 -2.41
N ARG A 42 1.25 -7.22 -3.55
CA ARG A 42 1.95 -7.31 -4.84
C ARG A 42 2.16 -5.94 -5.46
N ILE A 43 1.35 -4.95 -5.06
CA ILE A 43 1.41 -3.57 -5.53
C ILE A 43 1.59 -2.67 -4.31
N ILE A 44 2.58 -1.78 -4.36
CA ILE A 44 2.73 -0.67 -3.41
C ILE A 44 2.52 0.62 -4.19
N GLU A 45 1.55 1.42 -3.77
CA GLU A 45 1.26 2.74 -4.29
C GLU A 45 1.66 3.77 -3.25
N TYR A 46 2.54 4.68 -3.62
CA TYR A 46 2.94 5.79 -2.76
C TYR A 46 2.02 6.98 -3.05
N VAL A 47 1.47 7.56 -1.99
CA VAL A 47 0.62 8.76 -2.06
C VAL A 47 1.12 9.78 -1.05
N ASP A 48 0.92 11.06 -1.35
CA ASP A 48 1.29 12.13 -0.42
C ASP A 48 0.38 12.13 0.81
N GLU A 49 -0.90 11.77 0.62
CA GLU A 49 -1.86 11.66 1.71
C GLU A 49 -2.93 10.59 1.47
N LEU A 50 -3.45 10.04 2.57
CA LEU A 50 -4.61 9.15 2.52
C LEU A 50 -5.90 9.97 2.48
N PRO A 51 -6.87 9.62 1.63
CA PRO A 51 -8.15 10.31 1.58
C PRO A 51 -8.86 10.13 2.92
N LYS A 52 -9.24 11.23 3.55
CA LYS A 52 -9.93 11.24 4.83
C LYS A 52 -11.28 11.96 4.73
N THR A 53 -12.18 11.63 5.64
CA THR A 53 -13.39 12.40 5.92
C THR A 53 -13.01 13.68 6.68
N ILE A 54 -13.97 14.61 6.81
CA ILE A 54 -13.83 15.82 7.63
C ILE A 54 -13.49 15.47 9.08
N SER A 55 -14.00 14.35 9.60
CA SER A 55 -13.67 13.85 10.94
C SER A 55 -12.36 13.02 10.98
N GLY A 56 -11.53 13.05 9.94
CA GLY A 56 -10.23 12.38 9.89
C GLY A 56 -10.24 10.87 9.58
N LYS A 57 -11.40 10.23 9.45
CA LYS A 57 -11.49 8.78 9.14
C LYS A 57 -11.05 8.50 7.70
N ILE A 58 -10.22 7.46 7.50
CA ILE A 58 -9.73 7.07 6.17
C ILE A 58 -10.89 6.54 5.29
N LEU A 59 -11.03 7.11 4.10
CA LEU A 59 -12.02 6.76 3.10
C LEU A 59 -11.54 5.60 2.20
N ARG A 60 -11.52 4.39 2.77
CA ARG A 60 -11.07 3.15 2.07
C ARG A 60 -11.80 2.88 0.74
N ARG A 61 -13.05 3.34 0.58
CA ARG A 61 -13.80 3.19 -0.68
C ARG A 61 -13.14 3.94 -1.84
N LYS A 62 -12.52 5.10 -1.59
CA LYS A 62 -11.81 5.87 -2.62
C LYS A 62 -10.52 5.16 -3.05
N LEU A 63 -9.81 4.54 -2.10
CA LEU A 63 -8.57 3.79 -2.33
C LEU A 63 -8.76 2.50 -3.17
N ARG A 64 -9.99 1.97 -3.28
CA ARG A 64 -10.26 0.77 -4.08
C ARG A 64 -10.37 1.07 -5.58
N LYS A 65 -10.61 2.33 -5.94
CA LYS A 65 -10.78 2.76 -7.33
C LYS A 65 -9.50 3.35 -7.94
N SER A 66 -8.40 3.44 -7.16
CA SER A 66 -7.08 3.89 -7.64
C SER A 66 -6.25 2.76 -8.20
#